data_AF-A0A3R6NG85-F1
#
_entry.id   AF-A0A3R6NG85-F1
#
_cell.length_a   1.000
_cell.length_b   1.000
_cell.length_c   1.000
_cell.angle_alpha   90.00
_cell.angle_beta   90.00
_cell.angle_gamma   90.00
#
_symmetry.space_group_name_H-M   'P 1'
#
loop_
_entity.id
_entity.type
_entity.pdbx_description
1 polymer ?
#
loop_
_entity_poly.entity_id
_entity_poly.type
_entity_poly.pdbx_seq_one_letter_code
_entity_poly.pdbx_strand_id
1 'polypeptide(L)'
;MTLVIISFLIIAAYTAAVCIKAKGIPYSISATYYTLDHKLIFGASMCLTAMFLFPVVWELSTTFTMRLLAIAACIGLIGVGLAPDFKDAWVNKIHCGSAALTLISSQLWVGCTSYWWVLIPVWLAFIVYTVISMGKHVTGSIWQDFVSTKPMFWCEIAALAATYIVIMFWLL
;
A
#
# COMPACT_ATOMS: atom_id res chain seq x y z
N MET A 1 11.45 16.00 6.22
CA MET A 1 11.58 14.83 7.13
C MET A 1 10.35 14.62 8.02
N THR A 2 9.90 15.62 8.80
CA THR A 2 8.79 15.46 9.77
C THR A 2 7.49 14.89 9.18
N LEU A 3 7.02 15.41 8.04
CA LEU A 3 5.77 14.95 7.42
C LEU A 3 5.84 13.48 6.96
N VAL A 4 7.00 13.04 6.46
CA VAL A 4 7.23 11.63 6.08
C VAL A 4 7.12 10.73 7.30
N ILE A 5 7.74 11.14 8.42
CA ILE A 5 7.70 10.37 9.67
C ILE A 5 6.26 10.26 10.17
N ILE A 6 5.49 11.35 10.18
CA ILE A 6 4.08 11.33 10.58
C ILE A 6 3.28 10.39 9.69
N SER A 7 3.42 10.52 8.36
CA SER A 7 2.73 9.67 7.40
C SER A 7 3.06 8.19 7.59
N PHE A 8 4.36 7.87 7.74
CA PHE A 8 4.85 6.52 7.98
C PHE A 8 4.29 5.94 9.29
N LEU A 9 4.34 6.69 10.38
CA LEU A 9 3.84 6.24 11.67
C LEU A 9 2.34 5.95 11.64
N ILE A 10 1.54 6.75 10.92
CA ILE A 10 0.10 6.51 10.79
C ILE A 10 -0.17 5.17 10.11
N ILE A 11 0.42 4.94 8.93
CA ILE A 11 0.16 3.70 8.19
C ILE A 11 0.78 2.47 8.86
N ALA A 12 1.98 2.62 9.44
CA ALA A 12 2.67 1.53 10.13
C ALA A 12 1.97 1.15 11.43
N ALA A 13 1.59 2.13 12.27
CA ALA A 13 0.87 1.86 13.52
C ALA A 13 -0.51 1.25 13.25
N TYR A 14 -1.24 1.78 12.26
CA TYR A 14 -2.51 1.20 11.84
C TYR A 14 -2.36 -0.26 11.42
N THR A 15 -1.44 -0.53 10.48
CA THR A 15 -1.20 -1.87 9.93
C THR A 15 -0.73 -2.85 11.01
N ALA A 16 0.16 -2.43 11.90
CA ALA A 16 0.61 -3.25 13.02
C ALA A 16 -0.54 -3.56 14.00
N ALA A 17 -1.34 -2.55 14.37
CA ALA A 17 -2.46 -2.72 15.28
C ALA A 17 -3.50 -3.71 14.75
N VAL A 18 -3.83 -3.64 13.45
CA VAL A 18 -4.79 -4.58 12.85
C VAL A 18 -4.24 -5.99 12.73
N CYS A 19 -2.93 -6.18 12.46
CA CYS A 19 -2.31 -7.50 12.47
C CYS A 19 -2.30 -8.13 13.87
N ILE A 20 -2.03 -7.33 14.90
CA ILE A 20 -2.08 -7.78 16.31
C ILE A 20 -3.51 -8.18 16.67
N LYS A 21 -4.50 -7.33 16.37
CA LYS A 21 -5.91 -7.60 16.66
C LYS A 21 -6.43 -8.83 15.92
N ALA A 22 -6.03 -9.01 14.66
CA ALA A 22 -6.40 -10.16 13.84
C ALA A 22 -5.67 -11.46 14.22
N LYS A 23 -4.70 -11.41 15.14
CA LYS A 23 -3.80 -12.53 15.50
C LYS A 23 -3.14 -13.16 14.28
N GLY A 24 -2.79 -12.34 13.29
CA GLY A 24 -2.26 -12.81 12.02
C GLY A 24 -2.38 -11.77 10.92
N ILE A 25 -2.02 -12.19 9.70
CA ILE A 25 -2.00 -11.32 8.54
C ILE A 25 -3.37 -11.36 7.84
N PRO A 26 -4.04 -10.20 7.68
CA PRO A 26 -5.32 -10.13 6.99
C PRO A 26 -5.16 -10.38 5.48
N TYR A 27 -6.27 -10.53 4.76
CA TYR A 27 -6.22 -10.70 3.30
C TYR A 27 -5.61 -9.48 2.58
N SER A 28 -5.96 -8.28 3.06
CA SER A 28 -5.40 -6.99 2.65
C SER A 28 -5.54 -6.00 3.82
N ILE A 29 -4.83 -4.87 3.75
CA ILE A 29 -4.98 -3.75 4.70
C ILE A 29 -6.44 -3.29 4.69
N SER A 30 -7.04 -3.11 3.51
CA SER A 30 -8.43 -2.71 3.37
C SER A 30 -9.43 -3.72 3.94
N ALA A 31 -9.16 -5.02 3.87
CA ALA A 31 -10.05 -6.04 4.40
C ALA A 31 -10.27 -5.93 5.92
N THR A 32 -9.34 -5.29 6.63
CA THR A 32 -9.44 -5.08 8.08
C THR A 32 -10.57 -4.12 8.46
N TYR A 33 -11.06 -3.28 7.54
CA TYR A 33 -12.24 -2.43 7.72
C TYR A 33 -13.44 -3.20 8.29
N TYR A 34 -13.65 -4.45 7.85
CA TYR A 34 -14.76 -5.29 8.27
C TYR A 34 -14.62 -5.88 9.68
N THR A 35 -13.44 -5.73 10.29
CA THR A 35 -13.09 -6.30 11.62
C THR A 35 -12.86 -5.21 12.67
N LEU A 36 -12.93 -3.94 12.27
CA LEU A 36 -12.76 -2.79 13.15
C LEU A 36 -14.07 -2.41 13.81
N ASP A 37 -14.02 -2.19 15.13
CA ASP A 37 -15.16 -1.62 15.88
C ASP A 37 -15.36 -0.16 15.49
N HIS A 38 -14.25 0.59 15.38
CA HIS A 38 -14.24 1.97 14.91
C HIS A 38 -13.87 2.05 13.43
N LYS A 39 -14.87 1.87 12.56
CA LYS A 39 -14.71 1.82 11.10
C LYS A 39 -14.03 3.05 10.47
N LEU A 40 -14.20 4.23 11.10
CA LEU A 40 -13.60 5.48 10.62
C LEU A 40 -12.06 5.49 10.71
N ILE A 41 -11.46 4.66 11.58
CA ILE A 41 -10.01 4.62 11.75
C ILE A 41 -9.32 4.21 10.44
N PHE A 42 -9.87 3.24 9.70
CA PHE A 42 -9.31 2.85 8.40
C PHE A 42 -9.26 4.05 7.44
N GLY A 43 -10.40 4.71 7.23
CA GLY A 43 -10.49 5.85 6.32
C GLY A 43 -9.58 7.00 6.75
N ALA A 44 -9.55 7.31 8.04
CA ALA A 44 -8.66 8.33 8.61
C ALA A 44 -7.19 7.97 8.37
N SER A 45 -6.78 6.73 8.61
CA SER A 45 -5.42 6.27 8.38
C SER A 45 -4.99 6.41 6.92
N MET A 46 -5.82 5.99 5.96
CA MET A 46 -5.48 6.13 4.54
C MET A 46 -5.39 7.61 4.12
N CYS A 47 -6.41 8.41 4.47
CA CYS A 47 -6.45 9.83 4.10
C CYS A 47 -5.33 10.63 4.74
N LEU A 48 -5.07 10.47 6.04
CA LEU A 48 -4.00 11.19 6.73
C LEU A 48 -2.63 10.78 6.21
N THR A 49 -2.40 9.48 5.94
CA THR A 49 -1.16 9.01 5.30
C THR A 49 -0.93 9.76 4.00
N ALA A 50 -1.94 9.80 3.12
CA ALA A 50 -1.85 10.51 1.84
C ALA A 50 -1.58 12.01 2.02
N MET A 51 -2.33 12.68 2.90
CA MET A 51 -2.21 14.13 3.13
C MET A 51 -0.85 14.53 3.68
N PHE A 52 -0.27 13.75 4.61
CA PHE A 52 1.07 14.03 5.14
C PHE A 52 2.18 13.65 4.15
N LEU A 53 1.99 12.63 3.32
CA LEU A 53 2.99 12.23 2.34
C LEU A 53 3.04 13.18 1.13
N PHE A 54 1.88 13.72 0.72
CA PHE A 54 1.73 14.47 -0.53
C PHE A 54 2.70 15.65 -0.69
N PRO A 55 2.88 16.56 0.30
CA PRO A 55 3.81 17.68 0.15
C PRO A 55 5.23 17.23 -0.15
N VAL A 56 5.65 16.11 0.44
CA VAL A 56 7.02 15.59 0.27
C VAL A 56 7.20 14.98 -1.11
N VAL A 57 6.29 14.08 -1.54
CA VAL A 57 6.38 13.49 -2.88
C VAL A 57 6.21 14.53 -3.98
N TRP A 58 5.44 15.59 -3.72
CA TRP A 58 5.31 16.74 -4.62
C TRP A 58 6.63 17.50 -4.78
N GLU A 59 7.32 17.82 -3.68
CA GLU A 59 8.62 18.50 -3.69
C GLU A 59 9.70 17.67 -4.39
N LEU A 60 9.70 16.35 -4.17
CA LEU A 60 10.63 15.42 -4.83
C LEU A 60 10.30 15.19 -6.32
N SER A 61 9.14 15.62 -6.79
CA SER A 61 8.72 15.45 -8.18
C SER A 61 9.28 16.54 -9.09
N THR A 62 10.42 16.24 -9.72
CA THR A 62 11.15 17.16 -10.59
C THR A 62 10.57 17.29 -12.01
N THR A 63 9.71 16.35 -12.43
CA THR A 63 9.08 16.36 -13.75
C THR A 63 7.56 16.44 -13.64
N PHE A 64 6.91 16.90 -14.73
CA PHE A 64 5.45 16.91 -14.83
C PHE A 64 4.85 15.50 -14.64
N THR A 65 5.45 14.49 -15.26
CA THR A 65 5.04 13.09 -15.10
C THR A 65 5.07 12.64 -13.66
N MET A 66 6.16 12.91 -12.92
CA MET A 66 6.24 12.57 -11.50
C MET A 66 5.16 13.28 -10.69
N ARG A 67 4.87 14.56 -10.96
CA ARG A 67 3.81 15.29 -10.27
C ARG A 67 2.43 14.69 -10.50
N LEU A 68 2.13 14.29 -11.73
CA LEU A 68 0.88 13.58 -12.05
C LEU A 68 0.78 12.25 -11.31
N LEU A 69 1.87 11.47 -11.29
CA LEU A 69 1.92 10.20 -10.57
C LEU A 69 1.78 10.38 -9.05
N ALA A 70 2.40 11.41 -8.48
CA ALA A 70 2.27 11.74 -7.06
C ALA A 70 0.83 12.12 -6.70
N ILE A 71 0.18 12.99 -7.51
CA ILE A 71 -1.23 13.32 -7.35
C ILE A 71 -2.10 12.07 -7.44
N ALA A 72 -1.93 11.27 -8.49
CA ALA A 72 -2.71 10.05 -8.72
C ALA A 72 -2.55 9.05 -7.56
N ALA A 73 -1.32 8.87 -7.06
CA ALA A 73 -1.04 7.98 -5.94
C ALA A 73 -1.77 8.41 -4.66
N CYS A 74 -1.67 9.70 -4.31
CA CYS A 74 -2.29 10.27 -3.11
C CYS A 74 -3.82 10.33 -3.22
N ILE A 75 -4.37 10.74 -4.36
CA ILE A 75 -5.84 10.74 -4.59
C ILE A 75 -6.40 9.33 -4.54
N GLY A 76 -5.71 8.34 -5.14
CA GLY A 76 -6.13 6.95 -5.02
C GLY A 76 -6.18 6.50 -3.55
N LEU A 77 -5.22 6.93 -2.71
CA LEU A 77 -5.14 6.43 -1.34
C LEU A 77 -6.25 7.06 -0.49
N ILE A 78 -6.56 8.32 -0.74
CA ILE A 78 -7.74 8.99 -0.20
C ILE A 78 -9.01 8.27 -0.68
N GLY A 79 -9.10 7.92 -1.97
CA GLY A 79 -10.23 7.18 -2.54
C GLY A 79 -10.47 5.83 -1.84
N VAL A 80 -9.39 5.08 -1.57
CA VAL A 80 -9.44 3.83 -0.78
C VAL A 80 -10.03 4.09 0.61
N GLY A 81 -9.61 5.17 1.28
CA GLY A 81 -10.12 5.55 2.60
C GLY A 81 -11.57 6.03 2.62
N LEU A 82 -12.01 6.70 1.54
CA LEU A 82 -13.38 7.23 1.40
C LEU A 82 -14.40 6.20 0.89
N ALA A 83 -13.93 5.15 0.22
CA ALA A 83 -14.76 4.05 -0.28
C ALA A 83 -14.41 2.72 0.41
N PRO A 84 -14.47 2.61 1.76
CA PRO A 84 -13.92 1.45 2.47
C PRO A 84 -14.84 0.22 2.44
N ASP A 85 -16.15 0.39 2.18
CA ASP A 85 -17.11 -0.71 2.16
C ASP A 85 -17.20 -1.41 0.78
N PHE A 86 -16.10 -2.00 0.34
CA PHE A 86 -15.96 -2.63 -0.97
C PHE A 86 -16.71 -3.97 -1.15
N LYS A 87 -17.60 -4.36 -0.24
CA LYS A 87 -18.55 -5.47 -0.44
C LYS A 87 -19.79 -5.01 -1.20
N ASP A 88 -20.14 -3.74 -1.12
CA ASP A 88 -21.11 -3.15 -2.02
C ASP A 88 -20.54 -3.08 -3.44
N ALA A 89 -21.33 -3.44 -4.46
CA ALA A 89 -20.85 -3.58 -5.83
C ALA A 89 -20.42 -2.25 -6.47
N TRP A 90 -21.04 -1.13 -6.09
CA TRP A 90 -20.67 0.19 -6.59
C TRP A 90 -19.41 0.69 -5.88
N VAL A 91 -19.38 0.60 -4.55
CA VAL A 91 -18.21 0.97 -3.74
C VAL A 91 -17.01 0.10 -4.07
N ASN A 92 -17.20 -1.18 -4.41
CA ASN A 92 -16.13 -2.07 -4.85
C ASN A 92 -15.37 -1.51 -6.06
N LYS A 93 -16.09 -1.04 -7.08
CA LYS A 93 -15.47 -0.46 -8.29
C LYS A 93 -14.63 0.76 -7.94
N ILE A 94 -15.16 1.63 -7.07
CA ILE A 94 -14.45 2.84 -6.62
C ILE A 94 -13.23 2.44 -5.80
N HIS A 95 -13.37 1.53 -4.84
CA HIS A 95 -12.29 1.09 -3.97
C HIS A 95 -11.17 0.41 -4.74
N CYS A 96 -11.49 -0.60 -5.55
CA CYS A 96 -10.51 -1.34 -6.33
C CYS A 96 -9.86 -0.44 -7.39
N GLY A 97 -10.62 0.45 -8.03
CA GLY A 97 -10.08 1.46 -8.95
C GLY A 97 -9.11 2.41 -8.24
N SER A 98 -9.46 2.88 -7.04
CA SER A 98 -8.62 3.76 -6.23
C SER A 98 -7.35 3.05 -5.74
N ALA A 99 -7.47 1.79 -5.30
CA ALA A 99 -6.34 0.97 -4.88
C ALA A 99 -5.37 0.70 -6.04
N ALA A 100 -5.90 0.35 -7.22
CA ALA A 100 -5.09 0.18 -8.42
C ALA A 100 -4.40 1.48 -8.83
N LEU A 101 -5.11 2.62 -8.79
CA LEU A 101 -4.55 3.94 -9.07
C LEU A 101 -3.39 4.26 -8.11
N THR A 102 -3.56 4.04 -6.81
CA THR A 102 -2.50 4.25 -5.82
C THR A 102 -1.29 3.37 -6.05
N LEU A 103 -1.54 2.07 -6.19
CA LEU A 103 -0.47 1.10 -6.31
C LEU A 103 0.34 1.35 -7.59
N ILE A 104 -0.31 1.42 -8.74
CA ILE A 104 0.37 1.62 -10.02
C ILE A 104 1.09 2.96 -10.04
N SER A 105 0.41 4.05 -9.64
CA SER A 105 1.00 5.39 -9.72
C SER A 105 2.17 5.58 -8.76
N SER A 106 2.11 5.02 -7.54
CA SER A 106 3.23 5.08 -6.59
C SER A 106 4.45 4.31 -7.10
N GLN A 107 4.25 3.14 -7.71
CA GLN A 107 5.37 2.35 -8.23
C GLN A 107 5.98 2.95 -9.50
N LEU A 108 5.15 3.49 -10.39
CA LEU A 108 5.64 4.26 -11.54
C LEU A 108 6.39 5.51 -11.07
N TRP A 109 5.90 6.18 -10.02
CA TRP A 109 6.58 7.34 -9.44
C TRP A 109 7.97 6.96 -8.95
N VAL A 110 8.09 5.87 -8.19
CA VAL A 110 9.38 5.30 -7.75
C VAL A 110 10.29 5.01 -8.95
N GLY A 111 9.73 4.42 -10.02
CA GLY A 111 10.46 4.11 -11.26
C GLY A 111 10.99 5.34 -12.00
N CYS A 112 10.38 6.52 -11.79
CA CYS A 112 10.87 7.79 -12.34
C CYS A 112 11.96 8.46 -11.49
N THR A 113 12.31 7.91 -10.32
CA THR A 113 13.34 8.48 -9.45
C THR A 113 14.74 7.95 -9.79
N SER A 114 15.79 8.65 -9.35
CA SER A 114 17.18 8.16 -9.40
C SER A 114 17.41 6.86 -8.59
N TYR A 115 16.52 6.55 -7.65
CA TYR A 115 16.55 5.35 -6.81
C TYR A 115 15.54 4.28 -7.26
N TRP A 116 15.14 4.28 -8.54
CA TRP A 116 14.25 3.28 -9.14
C TRP A 116 14.66 1.83 -8.84
N TRP A 117 15.96 1.59 -8.66
CA TRP A 117 16.53 0.28 -8.36
C TRP A 117 15.97 -0.33 -7.06
N VAL A 118 15.41 0.47 -6.14
CA VAL A 118 14.71 0.00 -4.93
C VAL A 118 13.54 -0.94 -5.25
N LEU A 119 12.92 -0.80 -6.43
CA LEU A 119 11.88 -1.72 -6.88
C LEU A 119 12.39 -3.15 -6.97
N ILE A 120 13.64 -3.36 -7.38
CA ILE A 120 14.21 -4.70 -7.60
C ILE A 120 14.21 -5.52 -6.31
N PRO A 121 14.91 -5.12 -5.21
CA PRO A 121 14.95 -5.93 -4.00
C PRO A 121 13.58 -6.03 -3.32
N VAL A 122 12.74 -4.98 -3.37
CA VAL A 122 11.43 -4.99 -2.72
C VAL A 122 10.48 -5.97 -3.39
N TRP A 123 10.33 -5.90 -4.72
CA TRP A 123 9.44 -6.80 -5.46
C TRP A 123 10.01 -8.22 -5.56
N LEU A 124 11.33 -8.38 -5.61
CA LEU A 124 11.95 -9.70 -5.51
C LEU A 124 11.66 -10.36 -4.16
N ALA A 125 11.75 -9.62 -3.05
CA ALA A 125 11.41 -10.14 -1.73
C ALA A 125 9.94 -10.60 -1.65
N PHE A 126 9.02 -9.82 -2.23
CA PHE A 126 7.60 -10.22 -2.33
C PHE A 126 7.40 -11.52 -3.13
N ILE A 127 8.06 -11.65 -4.28
CA ILE A 127 7.99 -12.85 -5.13
C ILE A 127 8.57 -14.06 -4.40
N VAL A 128 9.77 -13.93 -3.84
CA VAL A 128 10.47 -15.00 -3.10
C VAL A 128 9.63 -15.44 -1.91
N TYR A 129 9.11 -14.51 -1.12
CA TYR A 129 8.22 -14.81 0.01
C TYR A 129 7.00 -15.60 -0.46
N THR A 130 6.35 -15.15 -1.54
CA THR A 130 5.15 -15.80 -2.08
C THR A 130 5.45 -17.24 -2.50
N VAL A 131 6.51 -17.45 -3.29
CA VAL A 131 6.90 -18.78 -3.79
C VAL A 131 7.24 -19.73 -2.63
N ILE A 132 8.03 -19.27 -1.65
CA ILE A 132 8.38 -20.09 -0.47
C ILE A 132 7.12 -20.41 0.35
N SER A 133 6.20 -19.46 0.50
CA SER A 133 4.97 -19.63 1.28
C SER A 133 3.98 -20.59 0.60
N MET A 134 3.86 -20.54 -0.73
CA MET A 134 3.11 -21.53 -1.51
C MET A 134 3.68 -22.93 -1.32
N GLY A 135 5.00 -23.08 -1.31
CA GLY A 135 5.66 -24.37 -1.07
C GLY A 135 5.37 -25.00 0.31
N LYS A 136 4.87 -24.23 1.27
CA LYS A 136 4.46 -24.74 2.60
C LYS A 136 3.02 -25.27 2.63
N HIS A 137 2.19 -24.86 1.67
CA HIS A 137 0.79 -25.25 1.56
C HIS A 137 0.54 -25.68 0.13
N VAL A 138 0.98 -26.88 -0.22
CA VAL A 138 0.76 -27.43 -1.56
C VAL A 138 -0.58 -28.14 -1.56
N THR A 139 -1.59 -27.48 -2.11
CA THR A 139 -2.86 -28.11 -2.46
C THR A 139 -2.80 -28.63 -3.91
N GLY A 140 -3.89 -29.24 -4.38
CA GLY A 140 -4.04 -29.56 -5.81
C GLY A 140 -4.28 -28.33 -6.69
N SER A 141 -4.30 -27.11 -6.13
CA SER A 141 -4.64 -25.87 -6.85
C SER A 141 -3.63 -24.76 -6.54
N ILE A 142 -2.79 -24.45 -7.53
CA ILE A 142 -1.82 -23.34 -7.48
C ILE A 142 -2.49 -22.01 -7.09
N TRP A 143 -3.73 -21.80 -7.54
CA TRP A 143 -4.49 -20.60 -7.19
C TRP A 143 -4.82 -20.53 -5.70
N GLN A 144 -5.23 -21.66 -5.11
CA GLN A 144 -5.51 -21.72 -3.66
C GLN A 144 -4.23 -21.52 -2.85
N ASP A 145 -3.14 -22.14 -3.28
CA ASP A 145 -1.82 -22.00 -2.65
C ASP A 145 -1.38 -20.54 -2.67
N PHE A 146 -1.53 -19.86 -3.82
CA PHE A 146 -1.23 -18.44 -3.96
C PHE A 146 -2.11 -17.56 -3.06
N VAL A 147 -3.43 -17.76 -3.07
CA VAL A 147 -4.35 -16.98 -2.22
C VAL A 147 -4.07 -17.19 -0.73
N SER A 148 -3.57 -18.38 -0.35
CA SER A 148 -3.22 -18.69 1.04
C SER A 148 -2.08 -17.83 1.58
N THR A 149 -1.19 -17.32 0.71
CA THR A 149 -0.04 -16.49 1.12
C THR A 149 -0.41 -15.05 1.49
N LYS A 150 -1.69 -14.67 1.33
CA LYS A 150 -2.18 -13.29 1.49
C LYS A 150 -1.47 -12.30 0.55
N PRO A 151 -1.46 -12.58 -0.77
CA PRO A 151 -0.63 -11.84 -1.72
C PRO A 151 -1.02 -10.36 -1.81
N MET A 152 -2.31 -10.02 -1.65
CA MET A 152 -2.76 -8.63 -1.70
C MET A 152 -2.17 -7.80 -0.56
N PHE A 153 -2.23 -8.29 0.68
CA PHE A 153 -1.61 -7.63 1.83
C PHE A 153 -0.12 -7.37 1.59
N TRP A 154 0.64 -8.40 1.18
CA TRP A 154 2.08 -8.25 0.96
C TRP A 154 2.42 -7.36 -0.23
N CYS A 155 1.57 -7.32 -1.25
CA CYS A 155 1.69 -6.39 -2.38
C CYS A 155 1.52 -4.94 -1.92
N GLU A 156 0.56 -4.66 -1.02
CA GLU A 156 0.37 -3.33 -0.42
C GLU A 156 1.58 -2.93 0.44
N ILE A 157 2.11 -3.85 1.26
CA ILE A 157 3.32 -3.62 2.06
C ILE A 157 4.53 -3.35 1.16
N ALA A 158 4.72 -4.12 0.08
CA ALA A 158 5.81 -3.91 -0.86
C ALA A 158 5.72 -2.53 -1.53
N ALA A 159 4.53 -2.14 -1.99
CA ALA A 159 4.30 -0.85 -2.62
C ALA A 159 4.57 0.33 -1.67
N LEU A 160 4.09 0.24 -0.42
CA LEU A 160 4.37 1.23 0.62
C LEU A 160 5.87 1.28 0.93
N ALA A 161 6.50 0.12 1.14
CA ALA A 161 7.93 0.01 1.47
C ALA A 161 8.81 0.63 0.38
N ALA A 162 8.58 0.30 -0.90
CA ALA A 162 9.33 0.88 -2.01
C ALA A 162 9.22 2.41 -2.03
N THR A 163 8.01 2.94 -1.82
CA THR A 163 7.75 4.39 -1.79
C THR A 163 8.50 5.07 -0.66
N TYR A 164 8.37 4.57 0.58
CA TYR A 164 9.05 5.18 1.73
C TYR A 164 10.58 5.03 1.66
N ILE A 165 11.09 3.89 1.22
CA ILE A 165 12.54 3.66 1.10
C ILE A 165 13.16 4.66 0.11
N VAL A 166 12.55 4.87 -1.05
CA VAL A 166 13.03 5.85 -2.02
C VAL A 166 12.99 7.28 -1.48
N ILE A 167 11.91 7.65 -0.76
CA ILE A 167 11.83 8.96 -0.12
C ILE A 167 12.95 9.12 0.93
N MET A 168 13.25 8.08 1.70
CA MET A 168 14.34 8.12 2.67
C MET A 168 15.71 8.28 2.00
N PHE A 169 15.98 7.58 0.89
CA PHE A 169 17.22 7.79 0.13
C PHE A 169 17.38 9.21 -0.44
N TRP A 170 16.28 9.89 -0.74
CA TRP A 170 16.31 11.29 -1.17
C TRP A 170 16.55 12.28 -0.03
N LEU A 171 16.19 11.92 1.20
CA LEU A 171 16.23 12.82 2.36
C LEU A 171 17.44 12.61 3.29
N LEU A 172 18.26 11.59 3.01
CA LEU A 172 19.55 11.32 3.66
C LEU A 172 20.69 12.06 2.93
#